data_AF-A0A544XIW2-F1
#
_entry.id   AF-A0A544XIW2-F1
#
_cell.length_a   1.000
_cell.length_b   1.000
_cell.length_c   1.000
_cell.angle_alpha   90.00
_cell.angle_beta   90.00
_cell.angle_gamma   90.00
#
_symmetry.space_group_name_H-M   'P 1'
#
loop_
_entity.id
_entity.type
_entity.pdbx_description
1 polymer ?
#
loop_
_entity_poly.entity_id
_entity_poly.type
_entity_poly.pdbx_seq_one_letter_code
_entity_poly.pdbx_strand_id
1 'polypeptide(L)'
;MNTRTRKRLANLVAGVLLTDAAAHLYWTTGRTWPAHDVRALSLAVLNMEVPFTPPVLIPLVAALTTGAAAVVARSRGRGGRLASLVTLAVGCGVLLRGAAGLVWAFGIGADTGMPFYWLNLFLYTPACLVMPAAVVAVQAGDPATTVFGGRLMPALVFGRPRPEPAGTRGFTSL
;
A
#
# COMPACT_ATOMS: atom_id res chain seq x y z
N MET A 1 15.86 -6.55 5.19
CA MET A 1 14.90 -7.42 4.46
C MET A 1 15.36 -7.61 3.03
N ASN A 2 15.37 -8.83 2.49
CA ASN A 2 15.76 -9.10 1.09
C ASN A 2 14.72 -8.46 0.11
N THR A 3 15.20 -7.97 -1.04
CA THR A 3 14.38 -7.35 -2.09
C THR A 3 13.22 -8.23 -2.57
N ARG A 4 13.40 -9.56 -2.59
CA ARG A 4 12.34 -10.52 -2.95
C ARG A 4 11.18 -10.49 -1.95
N THR A 5 11.46 -10.49 -0.65
CA THR A 5 10.45 -10.41 0.41
C THR A 5 9.72 -9.07 0.36
N ARG A 6 10.46 -7.96 0.16
CA ARG A 6 9.87 -6.62 0.00
C ARG A 6 8.85 -6.57 -1.14
N LYS A 7 9.23 -7.09 -2.32
CA LYS A 7 8.36 -7.14 -3.49
C LYS A 7 7.13 -8.04 -3.26
N ARG A 8 7.30 -9.17 -2.58
CA ARG A 8 6.17 -10.06 -2.22
C ARG A 8 5.17 -9.37 -1.30
N LEU A 9 5.63 -8.73 -0.22
CA LEU A 9 4.77 -7.99 0.70
C LEU A 9 4.03 -6.86 -0.02
N ALA A 10 4.73 -6.10 -0.86
CA ALA A 10 4.11 -5.04 -1.66
C ALA A 10 3.05 -5.57 -2.63
N ASN A 11 3.31 -6.70 -3.29
CA ASN A 11 2.34 -7.33 -4.18
C ASN A 11 1.13 -7.87 -3.41
N LEU A 12 1.31 -8.39 -2.19
CA LEU A 12 0.19 -8.83 -1.34
C LEU A 12 -0.69 -7.64 -0.93
N VAL A 13 -0.09 -6.56 -0.42
CA VAL A 13 -0.82 -5.33 -0.05
C VAL A 13 -1.54 -4.76 -1.27
N ALA A 14 -0.85 -4.64 -2.41
CA ALA A 14 -1.45 -4.17 -3.65
C ALA A 14 -2.58 -5.09 -4.15
N GLY A 15 -2.41 -6.41 -4.02
CA GLY A 15 -3.44 -7.38 -4.37
C GLY A 15 -4.72 -7.21 -3.55
N VAL A 16 -4.58 -7.00 -2.23
CA VAL A 16 -5.72 -6.71 -1.35
C VAL A 16 -6.42 -5.41 -1.76
N LEU A 17 -5.66 -4.33 -1.93
CA LEU A 17 -6.21 -3.02 -2.35
C LEU A 17 -6.91 -3.09 -3.71
N LEU A 18 -6.35 -3.83 -4.67
CA LEU A 18 -6.95 -3.99 -6.00
C LEU A 18 -8.19 -4.89 -5.98
N THR A 19 -8.21 -5.91 -5.12
CA THR A 19 -9.40 -6.74 -4.92
C THR A 19 -10.53 -5.91 -4.33
N ASP A 20 -10.22 -5.09 -3.34
CA ASP A 20 -11.16 -4.14 -2.73
C ASP A 20 -11.65 -3.11 -3.76
N ALA A 21 -10.74 -2.54 -4.55
CA ALA A 21 -11.10 -1.62 -5.64
C ALA A 21 -12.01 -2.28 -6.68
N ALA A 22 -11.75 -3.54 -7.03
CA ALA A 22 -12.58 -4.28 -7.99
C ALA A 22 -13.99 -4.54 -7.44
N ALA A 23 -14.13 -4.83 -6.15
CA ALA A 23 -15.43 -4.98 -5.51
C ALA A 23 -16.23 -3.66 -5.57
N HIS A 24 -15.60 -2.53 -5.25
CA HIS A 24 -16.24 -1.22 -5.33
C HIS A 24 -16.60 -0.82 -6.76
N LEU A 25 -15.73 -1.11 -7.72
CA LEU A 25 -16.01 -0.89 -9.13
C LEU A 25 -17.17 -1.77 -9.60
N TYR A 26 -17.24 -3.02 -9.15
CA TYR A 26 -18.37 -3.90 -9.45
C TYR A 26 -19.69 -3.32 -8.90
N TRP A 27 -19.69 -2.79 -7.68
CA TRP A 27 -20.87 -2.16 -7.09
C TRP A 27 -21.32 -0.88 -7.80
N THR A 28 -20.43 -0.17 -8.52
CA THR A 28 -20.87 0.95 -9.39
C THR A 28 -21.80 0.53 -10.52
N THR A 29 -21.82 -0.76 -10.87
CA THR A 29 -22.73 -1.30 -11.91
C THR A 29 -24.15 -1.54 -11.38
N GLY A 30 -24.42 -1.23 -10.12
CA GLY A 30 -25.71 -1.46 -9.45
C GLY A 30 -25.93 -2.90 -8.99
N ARG A 31 -24.94 -3.78 -9.18
CA ARG A 31 -24.98 -5.16 -8.65
C ARG A 31 -24.59 -5.16 -7.18
N THR A 32 -25.27 -5.99 -6.38
CA THR A 32 -25.14 -5.97 -4.91
C THR A 32 -24.49 -7.22 -4.33
N TRP A 33 -23.97 -8.12 -5.16
CA TRP A 33 -23.32 -9.36 -4.68
C TRP A 33 -22.25 -9.05 -3.62
N PRO A 34 -22.20 -9.82 -2.51
CA PRO A 34 -22.99 -11.02 -2.17
C PRO A 34 -24.36 -10.76 -1.52
N ALA A 35 -24.78 -9.50 -1.37
CA ALA A 35 -26.04 -9.13 -0.74
C ALA A 35 -27.23 -9.09 -1.72
N HIS A 36 -28.43 -9.30 -1.17
CA HIS A 36 -29.68 -9.30 -1.95
C HIS A 36 -30.13 -7.90 -2.41
N ASP A 37 -29.71 -6.85 -1.69
CA ASP A 37 -30.03 -5.45 -2.02
C ASP A 37 -28.96 -4.48 -1.46
N VAL A 38 -29.07 -3.19 -1.80
CA VAL A 38 -28.11 -2.14 -1.40
C VAL A 38 -28.15 -1.87 0.11
N ARG A 39 -29.30 -2.03 0.76
CA ARG A 39 -29.44 -1.84 2.21
C ARG A 39 -28.70 -2.96 2.95
N ALA A 40 -28.93 -4.21 2.54
CA ALA A 40 -28.22 -5.38 3.03
C ALA A 40 -26.71 -5.26 2.78
N LEU A 41 -26.29 -4.74 1.61
CA LEU A 41 -24.87 -4.51 1.31
C LEU A 41 -24.26 -3.45 2.24
N SER A 42 -24.93 -2.30 2.41
CA SER A 42 -24.42 -1.21 3.26
C SER A 42 -24.35 -1.60 4.73
N LEU A 43 -25.34 -2.33 5.24
CA LEU A 43 -25.30 -2.89 6.58
C LEU A 43 -24.21 -3.96 6.72
N ALA A 44 -24.01 -4.80 5.69
CA ALA A 44 -22.99 -5.86 5.71
C ALA A 44 -21.55 -5.34 5.59
N VAL A 45 -21.31 -4.16 5.01
CA VAL A 45 -19.96 -3.62 4.75
C VAL A 45 -19.63 -2.46 5.69
N LEU A 46 -20.60 -1.62 6.03
CA LEU A 46 -20.40 -0.37 6.77
C LEU A 46 -21.15 -0.31 8.10
N ASN A 47 -22.01 -1.29 8.39
CA ASN A 47 -22.89 -1.29 9.58
C ASN A 47 -23.80 -0.06 9.67
N MET A 48 -24.04 0.62 8.55
CA MET A 48 -24.89 1.80 8.45
C MET A 48 -25.43 1.93 7.02
N GLU A 49 -26.58 2.57 6.86
CA GLU A 49 -27.16 2.81 5.53
C GLU A 49 -26.39 3.94 4.83
N VAL A 50 -25.69 3.59 3.75
CA VAL A 50 -24.93 4.54 2.93
C VAL A 50 -25.30 4.33 1.47
N PRO A 51 -25.45 5.39 0.68
CA PRO A 51 -25.65 5.25 -0.76
C PRO A 51 -24.38 4.70 -1.44
N PHE A 52 -24.48 3.50 -2.00
CA PHE A 52 -23.46 2.91 -2.89
C PHE A 52 -23.59 3.50 -4.31
N THR A 53 -23.39 4.80 -4.44
CA THR A 53 -23.53 5.52 -5.71
C THR A 53 -22.16 5.76 -6.38
N PRO A 54 -22.11 5.87 -7.72
CA PRO A 54 -20.86 6.14 -8.43
C PRO A 54 -20.06 7.35 -7.92
N PRO A 55 -20.68 8.48 -7.51
CA PRO A 55 -19.94 9.61 -6.95
C PRO A 55 -19.14 9.31 -5.67
N VAL A 56 -19.53 8.29 -4.90
CA VAL A 56 -18.80 7.87 -3.68
C VAL A 56 -17.79 6.76 -4.01
N LEU A 57 -18.21 5.80 -4.83
CA LEU A 57 -17.41 4.61 -5.15
C LEU A 57 -16.23 4.92 -6.09
N ILE A 58 -16.41 5.77 -7.10
CA ILE A 58 -15.34 6.07 -8.09
C ILE A 58 -14.11 6.71 -7.42
N PRO A 59 -14.25 7.74 -6.55
CA PRO A 59 -13.11 8.27 -5.81
C PRO A 59 -12.41 7.22 -4.95
N LEU A 60 -13.17 6.29 -4.35
CA LEU A 60 -12.61 5.23 -3.52
C LEU A 60 -11.80 4.23 -4.37
N VAL A 61 -12.33 3.81 -5.51
CA VAL A 61 -11.60 2.98 -6.49
C VAL A 61 -10.31 3.68 -6.92
N ALA A 62 -10.36 4.98 -7.22
CA ALA A 62 -9.18 5.75 -7.60
C ALA A 62 -8.15 5.82 -6.45
N ALA A 63 -8.59 6.01 -5.21
CA ALA A 63 -7.73 6.04 -4.05
C ALA A 63 -7.04 4.68 -3.81
N LEU A 64 -7.79 3.58 -3.87
CA LEU A 64 -7.29 2.22 -3.66
C LEU A 64 -6.29 1.80 -4.74
N THR A 65 -6.61 2.07 -6.01
CA THR A 65 -5.72 1.79 -7.15
C THR A 65 -4.45 2.63 -7.10
N THR A 66 -4.55 3.91 -6.73
CA THR A 66 -3.39 4.80 -6.53
C THR A 66 -2.51 4.32 -5.37
N GLY A 67 -3.13 3.91 -4.26
CA GLY A 67 -2.43 3.32 -3.11
C GLY A 67 -1.67 2.05 -3.51
N ALA A 68 -2.31 1.14 -4.24
CA ALA A 68 -1.68 -0.09 -4.74
C ALA A 68 -0.48 0.22 -5.64
N ALA A 69 -0.63 1.16 -6.58
CA ALA A 69 0.45 1.60 -7.45
C ALA A 69 1.62 2.20 -6.66
N ALA A 70 1.34 3.04 -5.66
CA ALA A 70 2.36 3.66 -4.81
C ALA A 70 3.16 2.63 -4.00
N VAL A 71 2.49 1.65 -3.40
CA VAL A 71 3.13 0.56 -2.64
C VAL A 71 4.06 -0.26 -3.53
N VAL A 72 3.61 -0.62 -4.74
CA VAL A 72 4.43 -1.35 -5.72
C VAL A 72 5.60 -0.49 -6.19
N ALA A 73 5.37 0.78 -6.52
CA ALA A 73 6.41 1.72 -6.93
C ALA A 73 7.48 1.85 -5.84
N ARG A 74 7.06 2.01 -4.58
CA ARG A 74 7.95 2.11 -3.41
C ARG A 74 8.82 0.86 -3.26
N SER A 75 8.22 -0.33 -3.39
CA SER A 75 8.95 -1.61 -3.32
C SER A 75 10.00 -1.80 -4.42
N ARG A 76 9.91 -1.03 -5.51
CA ARG A 76 10.83 -1.03 -6.64
C ARG A 76 11.80 0.17 -6.62
N GLY A 77 11.79 0.99 -5.57
CA GLY A 77 12.63 2.19 -5.46
C GLY A 77 12.22 3.32 -6.41
N ARG A 78 10.94 3.35 -6.84
CA ARG A 78 10.39 4.38 -7.76
C ARG A 78 9.43 5.31 -7.01
N GLY A 79 9.22 6.51 -7.55
CA GLY A 79 8.23 7.47 -7.04
C GLY A 79 8.66 8.33 -5.83
N GLY A 80 9.88 8.14 -5.33
CA GLY A 80 10.51 9.04 -4.35
C GLY A 80 9.68 9.30 -3.09
N ARG A 81 9.68 10.56 -2.63
CA ARG A 81 8.95 10.98 -1.42
C ARG A 81 7.44 10.84 -1.56
N LEU A 82 6.88 11.10 -2.74
CA LEU A 82 5.43 11.00 -2.95
C LEU A 82 4.94 9.57 -2.77
N ALA A 83 5.59 8.59 -3.42
CA ALA A 83 5.22 7.18 -3.24
C ALA A 83 5.40 6.72 -1.78
N SER A 84 6.39 7.26 -1.07
CA SER A 84 6.57 7.01 0.35
C SER A 84 5.41 7.58 1.19
N LEU A 85 5.03 8.85 1.00
CA LEU A 85 3.93 9.47 1.72
C LEU A 85 2.60 8.76 1.48
N VAL A 86 2.30 8.43 0.22
CA VAL A 86 1.08 7.68 -0.13
C VAL A 86 1.11 6.28 0.49
N THR A 87 2.25 5.59 0.45
CA THR A 87 2.39 4.26 1.08
C THR A 87 2.20 4.33 2.60
N LEU A 88 2.72 5.38 3.27
CA LEU A 88 2.45 5.61 4.70
C LEU A 88 0.98 5.91 4.95
N ALA A 89 0.36 6.77 4.14
CA ALA A 89 -1.05 7.12 4.27
C ALA A 89 -1.95 5.87 4.15
N VAL A 90 -1.64 4.96 3.23
CA VAL A 90 -2.30 3.64 3.13
C VAL A 90 -2.14 2.86 4.44
N GLY A 91 -0.91 2.75 4.96
CA GLY A 91 -0.65 2.06 6.23
C GLY A 91 -1.45 2.65 7.39
N CYS A 92 -1.47 3.98 7.52
CA CYS A 92 -2.25 4.68 8.55
C CYS A 92 -3.75 4.46 8.39
N GLY A 93 -4.29 4.59 7.18
CA GLY A 93 -5.73 4.39 6.93
C GLY A 93 -6.18 2.97 7.25
N VAL A 94 -5.39 1.97 6.84
CA VAL A 94 -5.66 0.56 7.15
C VAL A 94 -5.56 0.28 8.65
N LEU A 95 -4.59 0.88 9.35
CA LEU A 95 -4.46 0.75 10.80
C LEU A 95 -5.65 1.39 11.53
N LEU A 96 -6.09 2.58 11.12
CA LEU A 96 -7.28 3.22 11.68
C LEU A 96 -8.53 2.34 11.52
N ARG A 97 -8.68 1.68 10.36
CA ARG A 97 -9.76 0.73 10.13
C ARG A 97 -9.64 -0.52 11.02
N GLY A 98 -8.43 -1.01 11.26
CA GLY A 98 -8.17 -2.10 12.20
C GLY A 98 -8.50 -1.73 13.64
N ALA A 99 -8.15 -0.51 14.06
CA ALA A 99 -8.49 0.01 15.38
C ALA A 99 -10.00 0.17 15.58
N ALA A 100 -10.71 0.70 14.58
CA ALA A 100 -12.18 0.73 14.58
C ALA A 100 -12.77 -0.69 14.63
N GLY A 101 -12.18 -1.64 13.90
CA GLY A 101 -12.56 -3.05 13.92
C GLY A 101 -12.42 -3.70 15.30
N LEU A 102 -11.39 -3.36 16.07
CA LEU A 102 -11.21 -3.80 17.45
C LEU A 102 -12.29 -3.22 18.37
N VAL A 103 -12.63 -1.93 18.24
CA VAL A 103 -13.74 -1.30 18.99
C VAL A 103 -15.05 -2.06 18.73
N TRP A 104 -15.32 -2.39 17.48
CA TRP A 104 -16.50 -3.17 17.09
C TRP A 104 -16.47 -4.62 17.59
N ALA A 105 -15.29 -5.24 17.67
CA ALA A 105 -15.13 -6.60 18.22
C ALA A 105 -15.52 -6.68 19.71
N PHE A 106 -15.33 -5.60 20.47
CA PHE A 106 -15.80 -5.47 21.85
C PHE A 106 -17.31 -5.19 21.99
N GLY A 107 -18.07 -5.20 20.89
CA GLY A 107 -19.52 -4.98 20.89
C GLY A 107 -19.93 -3.51 20.99
N ILE A 108 -18.99 -2.57 20.86
CA ILE A 108 -19.28 -1.13 20.91
C ILE A 108 -19.69 -0.68 19.51
N GLY A 109 -20.99 -0.45 19.29
CA GLY A 109 -21.50 0.10 18.02
C GLY A 109 -21.58 -0.88 16.85
N ALA A 110 -21.44 -2.18 17.10
CA ALA A 110 -21.68 -3.24 16.12
C ALA A 110 -22.67 -4.27 16.69
N ASP A 111 -23.68 -4.62 15.89
CA ASP A 111 -24.66 -5.63 16.27
C ASP A 111 -24.11 -7.04 16.00
N THR A 112 -23.96 -7.83 17.07
CA THR A 112 -23.46 -9.22 17.01
C THR A 112 -24.34 -10.17 16.19
N GLY A 113 -25.60 -9.81 15.93
CA GLY A 113 -26.51 -10.56 15.07
C GLY A 113 -26.28 -10.34 13.57
N MET A 114 -25.48 -9.34 13.19
CA MET A 114 -25.30 -8.95 11.79
C MET A 114 -24.11 -9.66 11.14
N PRO A 115 -24.19 -10.04 9.85
CA PRO A 115 -23.06 -10.64 9.12
C PRO A 115 -21.78 -9.80 9.16
N PHE A 116 -21.92 -8.48 9.22
CA PHE A 116 -20.81 -7.53 9.36
C PHE A 116 -19.95 -7.81 10.60
N TYR A 117 -20.54 -8.12 11.75
CA TYR A 117 -19.78 -8.36 12.98
C TYR A 117 -18.79 -9.51 12.80
N TRP A 118 -19.25 -10.62 12.23
CA TRP A 118 -18.45 -11.82 11.99
C TRP A 118 -17.37 -11.60 10.91
N LEU A 119 -17.73 -10.95 9.80
CA LEU A 119 -16.76 -10.55 8.77
C LEU A 119 -15.69 -9.60 9.33
N ASN A 120 -16.10 -8.63 10.15
CA ASN A 120 -15.19 -7.70 10.76
C ASN A 120 -14.25 -8.38 11.75
N LEU A 121 -14.77 -9.30 12.57
CA LEU A 121 -13.99 -9.99 13.60
C LEU A 121 -12.97 -10.96 12.99
N PHE A 122 -13.38 -11.78 12.03
CA PHE A 122 -12.54 -12.87 11.51
C PHE A 122 -11.72 -12.52 10.27
N LEU A 123 -12.17 -11.56 9.46
CA LEU A 123 -11.51 -11.22 8.19
C LEU A 123 -10.96 -9.80 8.20
N TYR A 124 -11.80 -8.78 8.42
CA TYR A 124 -11.36 -7.39 8.23
C TYR A 124 -10.37 -6.94 9.29
N THR A 125 -10.67 -7.14 10.58
CA THR A 125 -9.80 -6.66 11.67
C THR A 125 -8.41 -7.32 11.60
N PRO A 126 -8.28 -8.65 11.47
CA PRO A 126 -6.97 -9.29 11.34
C PRO A 126 -6.20 -8.79 10.11
N ALA A 127 -6.86 -8.69 8.94
CA ALA A 127 -6.23 -8.19 7.73
C ALA A 127 -5.73 -6.73 7.89
N CYS A 128 -6.56 -5.88 8.49
CA CYS A 128 -6.25 -4.47 8.73
C CYS A 128 -5.19 -4.25 9.82
N LEU A 129 -4.98 -5.20 10.74
CA LEU A 129 -3.89 -5.13 11.73
C LEU A 129 -2.56 -5.65 11.17
N VAL A 130 -2.59 -6.64 10.27
CA VAL A 130 -1.37 -7.23 9.68
C VAL A 130 -0.80 -6.37 8.54
N MET A 131 -1.67 -5.80 7.69
CA MET A 131 -1.23 -5.00 6.53
C MET A 131 -0.33 -3.80 6.87
N PRO A 132 -0.56 -3.01 7.93
CA PRO A 132 0.33 -1.93 8.34
C PRO A 132 1.76 -2.40 8.60
N ALA A 133 1.95 -3.59 9.18
CA ALA A 133 3.28 -4.16 9.38
C ALA A 133 3.98 -4.47 8.03
N ALA A 134 3.24 -4.98 7.05
CA ALA A 134 3.75 -5.19 5.70
C ALA A 134 4.12 -3.85 5.02
N VAL A 135 3.32 -2.80 5.22
CA VAL A 135 3.61 -1.45 4.73
C VAL A 135 4.88 -0.88 5.35
N VAL A 136 5.05 -0.98 6.68
CA VAL A 136 6.27 -0.55 7.38
C VAL A 136 7.49 -1.31 6.87
N ALA A 137 7.38 -2.62 6.63
CA ALA A 137 8.45 -3.40 6.05
C ALA A 137 8.82 -2.91 4.63
N VAL A 138 7.82 -2.60 3.78
CA VAL A 138 8.05 -2.00 2.46
C VAL A 138 8.78 -0.66 2.56
N GLN A 139 8.50 0.13 3.60
CA GLN A 139 9.14 1.42 3.84
C GLN A 139 10.57 1.33 4.36
N ALA A 140 10.83 0.41 5.29
CA ALA A 140 12.13 0.22 5.92
C ALA A 140 13.20 -0.32 4.94
N GLY A 141 12.80 -0.78 3.76
CA GLY A 141 13.70 -1.34 2.76
C GLY A 141 14.63 -0.33 2.07
N ASP A 142 14.65 0.94 2.46
CA ASP A 142 15.36 2.02 1.76
C ASP A 142 16.27 2.80 2.73
N PRO A 143 17.49 2.33 3.01
CA PRO A 143 18.49 3.11 3.73
C PRO A 143 18.99 4.34 2.95
N ALA A 144 18.62 4.48 1.67
CA ALA A 144 19.09 5.55 0.79
C ALA A 144 18.19 6.80 0.74
N THR A 145 17.03 6.80 1.40
CA THR A 145 16.12 7.95 1.44
C THR A 145 15.97 8.62 2.81
N THR A 146 16.96 8.46 3.69
CA THR A 146 17.21 9.44 4.76
C THR A 146 17.94 10.66 4.20
N VAL A 147 17.39 11.27 3.13
CA VAL A 147 17.82 12.59 2.68
C VAL A 147 17.13 13.59 3.59
N PHE A 148 17.82 13.81 4.70
CA PHE A 148 17.84 14.98 5.55
C PHE A 148 17.34 16.22 4.79
N GLY A 149 16.16 16.71 5.16
CA GLY A 149 15.77 18.07 4.83
C GLY A 149 16.64 19.00 5.66
N GLY A 150 17.48 19.80 4.99
CA GLY A 150 18.12 20.93 5.64
C GLY A 150 19.52 21.26 5.15
N ARG A 151 19.68 21.64 3.87
CA ARG A 151 20.38 22.86 3.42
C ARG A 151 20.76 22.78 1.93
N LEU A 152 20.68 23.95 1.31
CA LEU A 152 21.01 24.26 -0.07
C LEU A 152 22.49 24.00 -0.40
N MET A 153 22.74 23.28 -1.52
CA MET A 153 23.75 23.55 -2.57
C MET A 153 25.25 23.63 -2.17
N PRO A 154 26.20 23.77 -3.11
CA PRO A 154 26.79 22.68 -3.92
C PRO A 154 28.34 22.67 -3.88
N ALA A 155 29.01 21.53 -4.05
CA ALA A 155 30.45 21.50 -4.35
C ALA A 155 30.79 20.13 -4.95
N LEU A 156 31.04 20.05 -6.26
CA LEU A 156 32.37 20.16 -6.87
C LEU A 156 33.24 18.90 -6.65
N VAL A 157 33.59 18.30 -7.78
CA VAL A 157 34.94 17.80 -8.07
C VAL A 157 35.45 16.72 -7.12
N PHE A 158 35.34 15.48 -7.58
CA PHE A 158 36.50 14.60 -7.56
C PHE A 158 36.53 13.81 -8.86
N GLY A 159 37.34 14.31 -9.80
CA GLY A 159 37.72 13.55 -10.98
C GLY A 159 38.42 12.27 -10.54
N ARG A 160 37.92 11.13 -11.00
CA ARG A 160 38.72 9.91 -11.02
C ARG A 160 39.62 9.98 -12.26
N PRO A 161 40.96 9.99 -12.13
CA PRO A 161 41.82 9.79 -13.28
C PRO A 161 41.56 8.39 -13.87
N ARG A 162 41.40 8.32 -15.20
CA ARG A 162 41.48 7.06 -15.95
C ARG A 162 42.90 6.50 -15.78
N PRO A 163 43.07 5.21 -15.45
CA PRO A 163 44.37 4.58 -15.71
C PRO A 163 44.58 4.49 -17.22
N GLU A 164 45.64 5.11 -17.71
CA GLU A 164 46.16 4.86 -19.06
C GLU A 164 46.58 3.39 -19.20
N PRO A 165 46.39 2.78 -20.38
CA PRO A 165 46.93 1.46 -20.68
C PRO A 165 48.46 1.54 -20.78
N ALA A 166 49.15 0.80 -19.90
CA ALA A 166 50.59 0.61 -19.99
C ALA A 166 50.94 -0.01 -21.35
N GLY A 167 51.70 0.75 -22.12
CA GLY A 167 52.17 0.37 -23.44
C GLY A 167 53.06 -0.87 -23.44
N THR A 168 52.86 -1.63 -24.50
CA THR A 168 53.83 -2.43 -25.24
C THR A 168 55.29 -1.98 -25.05
N ARG A 169 56.12 -2.86 -24.49
CA ARG A 169 57.55 -2.95 -24.84
C ARG A 169 57.85 -4.39 -25.22
N GLY A 170 58.28 -4.55 -26.46
CA GLY A 170 58.66 -5.83 -27.04
C GLY A 170 59.91 -6.41 -26.39
N PHE A 171 59.96 -7.73 -26.36
CA PHE A 171 61.19 -8.50 -26.24
C PHE A 171 61.32 -9.32 -27.52
N THR A 172 62.17 -8.84 -28.41
CA THR A 172 62.80 -9.61 -29.48
C THR A 172 64.21 -9.99 -29.04
N SER A 173 64.59 -11.23 -29.36
CA SER A 173 65.96 -11.74 -29.49
C SER A 173 66.69 -12.17 -28.22
N LEU A 174 66.75 -13.49 -28.00
CA LEU A 174 67.97 -14.30 -28.08
C LEU A 174 67.59 -15.76 -28.39
#